data_AF-A0AAV7AHQ5-F1
#
_entry.id   AF-A0AAV7AHQ5-F1
#
_cell.length_a   1.000
_cell.length_b   1.000
_cell.length_c   1.000
_cell.angle_alpha   90.00
_cell.angle_beta   90.00
_cell.angle_gamma   90.00
#
_symmetry.space_group_name_H-M   'P 1'
#
loop_
_entity.id
_entity.type
_entity.pdbx_description
1 polymer ?
#
loop_
_entity_poly.entity_id
_entity_poly.type
_entity_poly.pdbx_seq_one_letter_code
_entity_poly.pdbx_strand_id
1 'polypeptide(L)'
;MYKKMIEVDPHAPTEEESAQQGVTKPRYMQWRETISSTSTLGFRIEGIKKGDGTCSTNFKTTKTRDQVHKAFLGFIDGNMMILKKYLMRLQEIRAVVESSEFFRHHEVIGSSLLFVHDKKGKCNIWLIDFGKTTPLPEGQTLNHRIPWQEGNREDGYLYGFDNLIEILSSIAS
;
A
#
# COMPACT_ATOMS: atom_id res chain seq x y z
N MET A 1 9.64 -18.69 -1.38
CA MET A 1 8.56 -17.88 -2.00
C MET A 1 7.57 -18.77 -2.73
N TYR A 2 8.02 -19.77 -3.48
CA TYR A 2 7.17 -20.74 -4.20
C TYR A 2 6.06 -21.34 -3.32
N LYS A 3 6.40 -21.92 -2.17
CA LYS A 3 5.40 -22.47 -1.21
C LYS A 3 4.29 -21.48 -0.82
N LYS A 4 4.65 -20.20 -0.62
CA LYS A 4 3.68 -19.14 -0.29
C LYS A 4 2.82 -18.73 -1.49
N MET A 5 3.31 -18.93 -2.71
CA MET A 5 2.57 -18.66 -3.93
C MET A 5 1.47 -19.71 -4.11
N ILE A 6 1.84 -21.00 -4.07
CA ILE A 6 0.89 -22.12 -4.23
C ILE A 6 -0.13 -22.24 -3.09
N GLU A 7 0.21 -21.77 -1.88
CA GLU A 7 -0.73 -21.72 -0.76
C GLU A 7 -1.89 -20.74 -1.03
N VAL A 8 -1.66 -19.70 -1.84
CA VAL A 8 -2.68 -18.72 -2.23
C VAL A 8 -3.36 -19.13 -3.53
N ASP A 9 -2.58 -19.56 -4.52
CA ASP A 9 -3.06 -20.00 -5.82
C ASP A 9 -2.14 -21.11 -6.37
N PRO A 10 -2.58 -22.38 -6.34
CA PRO A 10 -1.82 -23.51 -6.84
C PRO A 10 -1.46 -23.42 -8.33
N HIS A 11 -2.19 -22.63 -9.11
CA HIS A 11 -2.00 -22.51 -10.57
C HIS A 11 -1.18 -21.26 -10.96
N ALA A 12 -0.73 -20.47 -9.99
CA ALA A 12 0.05 -19.26 -10.25
C ALA A 12 1.48 -19.50 -10.77
N PRO A 13 2.22 -20.55 -10.37
CA PRO A 13 3.55 -20.81 -10.91
C PRO A 13 3.50 -21.38 -12.34
N THR A 14 4.53 -21.12 -13.15
CA THR A 14 4.70 -21.81 -14.44
C THR A 14 5.08 -23.28 -14.26
N GLU A 15 5.09 -24.05 -15.35
CA GLU A 15 5.53 -25.46 -15.34
C GLU A 15 6.98 -25.58 -14.87
N GLU A 16 7.87 -24.69 -15.32
CA GLU A 16 9.28 -24.66 -14.93
C GLU A 16 9.45 -24.30 -13.45
N GLU A 17 8.72 -23.28 -12.96
CA GLU A 17 8.72 -22.88 -11.55
C GLU A 17 8.23 -24.02 -10.64
N SER A 18 7.24 -24.79 -11.13
CA SER A 18 6.68 -25.94 -10.43
C SER A 18 7.65 -27.13 -10.40
N ALA A 19 8.29 -27.43 -11.53
CA ALA A 19 9.32 -28.47 -11.61
C ALA A 19 10.51 -28.18 -10.70
N GLN A 20 10.91 -26.90 -10.58
CA GLN A 20 12.02 -26.46 -9.72
C GLN A 20 11.60 -26.21 -8.26
N GLN A 21 10.30 -26.22 -7.97
CA GLN A 21 9.74 -25.81 -6.68
C GLN A 21 10.26 -24.43 -6.20
N GLY A 22 10.50 -23.54 -7.17
CA GLY A 22 11.27 -22.32 -6.98
C GLY A 22 10.70 -21.17 -7.81
N VAL A 23 10.65 -19.97 -7.22
CA VAL A 23 10.32 -18.72 -7.91
C VAL A 23 11.31 -17.66 -7.46
N THR A 24 11.70 -16.78 -8.38
CA THR A 24 12.57 -15.65 -8.04
C THR A 24 11.83 -14.61 -7.19
N LYS A 25 12.59 -13.77 -6.48
CA LYS A 25 12.00 -12.70 -5.67
C LYS A 25 11.24 -11.67 -6.50
N PRO A 26 11.78 -11.11 -7.60
CA PRO A 26 11.03 -10.15 -8.44
C PRO A 26 9.71 -10.73 -8.96
N ARG A 27 9.75 -11.97 -9.45
CA ARG A 27 8.57 -12.70 -9.93
C ARG A 27 7.50 -12.90 -8.85
N TYR A 28 7.89 -13.27 -7.64
CA TYR A 28 6.97 -13.37 -6.50
C TYR A 28 6.35 -12.01 -6.13
N MET A 29 7.15 -10.94 -6.17
CA MET A 29 6.67 -9.58 -5.88
C MET A 29 5.67 -9.09 -6.93
N GLN A 30 5.97 -9.27 -8.21
CA GLN A 30 5.06 -8.93 -9.31
C GLN A 30 3.73 -9.69 -9.21
N TRP A 31 3.78 -11.00 -8.93
CA TRP A 31 2.55 -11.77 -8.70
C TRP A 31 1.77 -11.27 -7.49
N ARG A 32 2.44 -10.97 -6.37
CA ARG A 32 1.81 -10.39 -5.16
C ARG A 32 1.10 -9.07 -5.47
N GLU A 33 1.70 -8.24 -6.32
CA GLU A 33 1.12 -6.98 -6.75
C GLU A 33 -0.15 -7.19 -7.59
N THR A 34 -0.21 -8.24 -8.42
CA THR A 34 -1.37 -8.51 -9.29
C THR A 34 -2.56 -9.13 -8.57
N ILE A 35 -2.32 -9.86 -7.48
CA ILE A 35 -3.39 -10.46 -6.66
C ILE A 35 -3.87 -9.53 -5.53
N SER A 36 -3.16 -8.45 -5.26
CA SER A 36 -3.56 -7.41 -4.31
C SER A 36 -3.96 -6.13 -5.04
N SER A 37 -4.28 -5.09 -4.28
CA SER A 37 -4.64 -3.78 -4.83
C SER A 37 -3.44 -2.97 -5.33
N THR A 38 -2.18 -3.43 -5.14
CA THR A 38 -1.01 -2.62 -5.49
C THR A 38 -0.97 -2.26 -6.97
N SER A 39 -1.18 -3.22 -7.88
CA SER A 39 -1.09 -2.95 -9.31
C SER A 39 -2.23 -2.06 -9.85
N THR A 40 -3.38 -2.00 -9.16
CA THR A 40 -4.58 -1.30 -9.64
C THR A 40 -4.90 -0.03 -8.86
N LEU A 41 -4.45 0.09 -7.60
CA LEU A 41 -4.75 1.20 -6.71
C LEU A 41 -3.49 1.85 -6.12
N GLY A 42 -2.28 1.36 -6.43
CA GLY A 42 -1.01 1.95 -5.96
C GLY A 42 -0.66 1.70 -4.49
N PHE A 43 -1.49 0.95 -3.76
CA PHE A 43 -1.22 0.54 -2.37
C PHE A 43 -1.87 -0.80 -2.06
N ARG A 44 -1.55 -1.39 -0.90
CA ARG A 44 -2.28 -2.54 -0.34
C ARG A 44 -2.25 -2.52 1.18
N ILE A 45 -3.22 -3.18 1.79
CA ILE A 45 -3.25 -3.38 3.24
C ILE A 45 -2.36 -4.58 3.56
N GLU A 46 -1.34 -4.40 4.41
CA GLU A 46 -0.48 -5.50 4.87
C GLU A 46 -1.05 -6.17 6.14
N GLY A 47 -1.62 -5.38 7.05
CA GLY A 47 -2.19 -5.90 8.29
C GLY A 47 -2.97 -4.88 9.09
N ILE A 48 -3.83 -5.38 9.96
CA ILE A 48 -4.64 -4.61 10.89
C ILE A 48 -4.53 -5.25 12.27
N LYS A 49 -4.26 -4.43 13.29
CA LYS A 49 -4.38 -4.81 14.71
C LYS A 49 -5.47 -3.95 15.36
N LYS A 50 -6.46 -4.58 15.97
CA LYS A 50 -7.57 -3.91 16.65
C LYS A 50 -7.33 -3.81 18.15
N GLY A 51 -8.07 -2.89 18.79
CA GLY A 51 -7.98 -2.64 20.23
C GLY A 51 -8.50 -3.78 21.11
N ASP A 52 -9.21 -4.76 20.54
CA ASP A 52 -9.61 -6.01 21.21
C ASP A 52 -8.50 -7.08 21.22
N GLY A 53 -7.33 -6.76 20.64
CA GLY A 53 -6.19 -7.67 20.54
C GLY A 53 -6.16 -8.51 19.27
N THR A 54 -7.23 -8.51 18.47
CA THR A 54 -7.26 -9.23 17.20
C THR A 54 -6.26 -8.63 16.20
N CYS A 55 -5.54 -9.51 15.51
CA CYS A 55 -4.55 -9.14 14.51
C CYS A 55 -4.80 -9.96 13.25
N SER A 56 -4.91 -9.29 12.10
CA SER A 56 -5.06 -9.92 10.80
C SER A 56 -3.97 -9.44 9.87
N THR A 57 -3.34 -10.37 9.16
CA THR A 57 -2.44 -10.10 8.02
C THR A 57 -2.96 -10.77 6.76
N ASN A 58 -4.22 -11.23 6.75
CA ASN A 58 -4.80 -11.98 5.65
C ASN A 58 -5.42 -11.09 4.57
N PHE A 59 -4.61 -10.18 4.01
CA PHE A 59 -5.03 -9.24 2.98
C PHE A 59 -4.36 -9.49 1.62
N LYS A 60 -3.78 -10.69 1.43
CA LYS A 60 -3.00 -11.05 0.23
C LYS A 60 -3.82 -10.91 -1.05
N THR A 61 -5.14 -11.14 -0.96
CA THR A 61 -6.10 -11.08 -2.07
C THR A 61 -7.10 -9.92 -1.94
N THR A 62 -6.85 -8.97 -1.04
CA THR A 62 -7.60 -7.72 -0.96
C THR A 62 -7.18 -6.82 -2.12
N LYS A 63 -8.00 -6.80 -3.17
CA LYS A 63 -7.66 -6.22 -4.48
C LYS A 63 -8.61 -5.11 -4.93
N THR A 64 -9.91 -5.33 -4.76
CA THR A 64 -10.93 -4.40 -5.25
C THR A 64 -11.13 -3.23 -4.30
N ARG A 65 -11.61 -2.10 -4.83
CA ARG A 65 -11.97 -0.92 -4.02
C ARG A 65 -12.97 -1.28 -2.92
N ASP A 66 -13.97 -2.11 -3.22
CA ASP A 66 -14.97 -2.57 -2.24
C ASP A 66 -14.36 -3.39 -1.10
N GLN A 67 -13.39 -4.25 -1.39
CA GLN A 67 -12.70 -5.02 -0.34
C GLN A 67 -11.86 -4.09 0.56
N VAL A 68 -11.16 -3.11 -0.03
CA VAL A 68 -10.40 -2.10 0.72
C VAL A 68 -11.34 -1.25 1.58
N HIS A 69 -12.45 -0.80 1.01
CA HIS A 69 -13.51 -0.05 1.70
C HIS A 69 -14.02 -0.81 2.91
N LYS A 70 -14.39 -2.10 2.74
CA LYS A 70 -14.84 -2.96 3.85
C LYS A 70 -13.77 -3.13 4.92
N ALA A 71 -12.50 -3.30 4.53
CA ALA A 71 -11.41 -3.43 5.48
C ALA A 71 -11.21 -2.15 6.32
N PHE A 72 -11.26 -0.97 5.71
CA PHE A 72 -11.16 0.30 6.43
C PHE A 72 -12.36 0.56 7.33
N LEU A 73 -13.59 0.31 6.85
CA LEU A 73 -14.81 0.47 7.66
C LEU A 73 -14.77 -0.44 8.90
N GLY A 74 -14.31 -1.68 8.73
CA GLY A 74 -14.10 -2.61 9.84
C GLY A 74 -12.95 -2.24 10.76
N PHE A 75 -11.92 -1.54 10.26
CA PHE A 75 -10.78 -1.06 11.06
C PHE A 75 -11.14 0.13 11.96
N ILE A 76 -11.97 1.06 11.46
CA ILE A 76 -12.46 2.20 12.25
C ILE A 76 -13.68 1.84 13.11
N ASP A 77 -14.19 0.62 13.02
CA ASP A 77 -15.37 0.14 13.75
C ASP A 77 -16.60 1.05 13.55
N GLY A 78 -16.79 1.53 12.30
CA GLY A 78 -17.84 2.49 11.95
C GLY A 78 -17.66 3.91 12.51
N ASN A 79 -16.54 4.23 13.17
CA ASN A 79 -16.31 5.54 13.77
C ASN A 79 -15.98 6.60 12.71
N MET A 80 -16.99 7.31 12.23
CA MET A 80 -16.87 8.35 11.20
C MET A 80 -16.04 9.56 11.64
N MET A 81 -15.91 9.82 12.95
CA MET A 81 -15.04 10.89 13.45
C MET A 81 -13.56 10.55 13.28
N ILE A 82 -13.18 9.28 13.49
CA ILE A 82 -11.84 8.80 13.18
C ILE A 82 -11.55 8.89 11.69
N LEU A 83 -12.50 8.46 10.84
CA LEU A 83 -12.36 8.55 9.39
C LEU A 83 -12.09 9.99 8.91
N LYS A 84 -12.87 10.96 9.39
CA LYS A 84 -12.68 12.38 9.05
C LYS A 84 -11.29 12.88 9.42
N LYS A 85 -10.79 12.54 10.62
CA LYS A 85 -9.44 12.91 11.06
C LYS A 85 -8.35 12.24 10.23
N TYR A 86 -8.53 10.98 9.83
CA TYR A 86 -7.62 10.31 8.90
C TYR A 86 -7.60 10.98 7.53
N LEU A 87 -8.75 11.36 6.98
CA LEU A 87 -8.82 12.08 5.72
C LEU A 87 -8.09 13.42 5.78
N MET A 88 -8.31 14.21 6.83
CA MET A 88 -7.57 15.46 7.04
C MET A 88 -6.06 15.20 7.10
N ARG A 89 -5.64 14.20 7.88
CA ARG A 89 -4.22 13.86 8.04
C ARG A 89 -3.60 13.37 6.72
N LEU A 90 -4.32 12.59 5.91
CA LEU A 90 -3.87 12.16 4.59
C LEU A 90 -3.67 13.35 3.66
N GLN A 91 -4.60 14.31 3.65
CA GLN A 91 -4.47 15.52 2.83
C GLN A 91 -3.24 16.35 3.23
N GLU A 92 -2.99 16.52 4.53
CA GLU A 92 -1.78 17.18 5.05
C GLU A 92 -0.51 16.46 4.59
N ILE A 93 -0.47 15.12 4.74
CA ILE A 93 0.70 14.33 4.35
C ILE A 93 0.92 14.44 2.84
N ARG A 94 -0.12 14.36 2.02
CA ARG A 94 -0.01 14.49 0.56
C ARG A 94 0.63 15.83 0.19
N ALA A 95 0.17 16.94 0.78
CA ALA A 95 0.75 18.26 0.52
C ALA A 95 2.23 18.35 0.91
N VAL A 96 2.62 17.71 2.01
CA VAL A 96 4.04 17.63 2.43
C VAL A 96 4.85 16.78 1.45
N VAL A 97 4.33 15.63 1.02
CA VAL A 97 5.01 14.74 0.05
C VAL A 97 5.20 15.46 -1.29
N GLU A 98 4.17 16.17 -1.78
CA GLU A 98 4.22 16.91 -3.05
C GLU A 98 5.26 18.05 -3.05
N SER A 99 5.52 18.66 -1.90
CA SER A 99 6.48 19.75 -1.76
C SER A 99 7.85 19.30 -1.25
N SER A 100 8.02 18.00 -0.99
CA SER A 100 9.24 17.49 -0.36
C SER A 100 10.34 17.25 -1.38
N GLU A 101 11.47 17.96 -1.21
CA GLU A 101 12.69 17.73 -1.98
C GLU A 101 13.23 16.30 -1.80
N PHE A 102 13.04 15.70 -0.62
CA PHE A 102 13.40 14.30 -0.39
C PHE A 102 12.58 13.38 -1.29
N PHE A 103 11.25 13.46 -1.26
CA PHE A 103 10.40 12.59 -2.08
C PHE A 103 10.71 12.76 -3.57
N ARG A 104 10.76 14.01 -4.03
CA ARG A 104 11.04 14.36 -5.42
C ARG A 104 12.29 13.68 -5.99
N HIS A 105 13.31 13.45 -5.17
CA HIS A 105 14.60 12.89 -5.56
C HIS A 105 14.84 11.45 -5.07
N HIS A 106 13.82 10.74 -4.56
CA HIS A 106 13.96 9.36 -4.11
C HIS A 106 12.91 8.46 -4.73
N GLU A 107 13.32 7.27 -5.15
CA GLU A 107 12.42 6.16 -5.42
C GLU A 107 11.98 5.56 -4.08
N VAL A 108 10.69 5.67 -3.74
CA VAL A 108 10.15 5.30 -2.42
C VAL A 108 9.42 3.96 -2.48
N ILE A 109 10.19 2.88 -2.48
CA ILE A 109 9.65 1.52 -2.59
C ILE A 109 9.56 0.82 -1.23
N GLY A 110 8.44 0.15 -0.99
CA GLY A 110 8.26 -0.74 0.16
C GLY A 110 8.07 -0.05 1.51
N SER A 111 7.90 1.27 1.52
CA SER A 111 7.46 2.01 2.69
C SER A 111 5.96 1.77 2.97
N SER A 112 5.47 2.25 4.11
CA SER A 112 4.08 2.09 4.52
C SER A 112 3.51 3.33 5.19
N LEU A 113 2.19 3.47 5.12
CA LEU A 113 1.44 4.37 5.99
C LEU A 113 0.93 3.60 7.21
N LEU A 114 1.36 4.01 8.40
CA LEU A 114 0.91 3.44 9.66
C LEU A 114 -0.25 4.24 10.22
N PHE A 115 -1.46 3.68 10.12
CA PHE A 115 -2.67 4.24 10.72
C PHE A 115 -2.80 3.77 12.17
N VAL A 116 -2.95 4.71 13.10
CA VAL A 116 -3.18 4.39 14.52
C VAL A 116 -4.34 5.22 15.03
N HIS A 117 -5.26 4.59 15.76
CA HIS A 117 -6.32 5.28 16.50
C HIS A 117 -6.59 4.59 17.84
N ASP A 118 -7.19 5.33 18.77
CA ASP A 118 -7.61 4.82 20.08
C ASP A 118 -9.10 5.08 20.37
N LYS A 119 -9.59 4.44 21.44
CA LYS A 119 -10.98 4.57 21.90
C LYS A 119 -11.36 5.99 22.36
N LYS A 120 -10.37 6.85 22.65
CA LYS A 120 -10.60 8.25 23.02
C LYS A 120 -10.73 9.15 21.79
N GLY A 121 -10.65 8.59 20.58
CA GLY A 121 -10.76 9.33 19.34
C GLY A 121 -9.46 10.02 18.92
N LYS A 122 -8.31 9.71 19.54
CA LYS A 122 -7.01 10.15 19.02
C LYS A 122 -6.64 9.27 17.84
N CYS A 123 -6.14 9.89 16.77
CA CYS A 123 -5.64 9.15 15.62
C CYS A 123 -4.58 9.94 14.88
N ASN A 124 -3.70 9.23 14.18
CA ASN A 124 -2.69 9.83 13.34
C ASN A 124 -2.16 8.81 12.31
N ILE A 125 -1.41 9.31 11.33
CA ILE A 125 -0.80 8.57 10.24
C ILE A 125 0.66 9.00 10.11
N TRP A 126 1.55 8.03 9.95
CA TRP A 126 2.98 8.25 9.71
C TRP A 126 3.47 7.42 8.54
N LEU A 127 4.48 7.92 7.84
CA LEU A 127 5.24 7.14 6.88
C LEU A 127 6.35 6.40 7.64
N ILE A 128 6.49 5.11 7.34
CA ILE A 128 7.47 4.21 7.96
C ILE A 128 8.17 3.35 6.89
N ASP A 129 9.20 2.63 7.31
CA ASP A 129 9.90 1.59 6.51
C ASP A 129 10.61 2.09 5.24
N PHE A 130 11.48 3.09 5.37
CA PHE A 130 12.30 3.63 4.26
C PHE A 130 13.51 2.76 3.87
N GLY A 131 13.56 1.49 4.29
CA GLY A 131 14.74 0.62 4.11
C GLY A 131 15.09 0.28 2.66
N LYS A 132 14.18 0.55 1.71
CA LYS A 132 14.42 0.43 0.26
C LYS A 132 14.16 1.74 -0.48
N THR A 133 14.03 2.84 0.25
CA THR A 133 13.97 4.16 -0.36
C THR A 133 15.36 4.55 -0.79
N THR A 134 15.54 4.85 -2.07
CA THR A 134 16.87 5.10 -2.64
C THR A 134 16.89 6.42 -3.41
N PRO A 135 17.99 7.19 -3.34
CA PRO A 135 18.10 8.41 -4.12
C PRO A 135 18.14 8.11 -5.62
N LEU A 136 17.66 9.06 -6.40
CA LEU A 136 17.79 9.08 -7.85
C LEU A 136 19.20 9.58 -8.25
N PRO A 137 19.63 9.34 -9.50
CA PRO A 137 20.78 10.02 -10.07
C PRO A 137 20.61 11.55 -10.02
N GLU A 138 21.72 12.26 -9.96
CA GLU A 138 21.72 13.73 -9.87
C GLU A 138 20.87 14.38 -10.97
N GLY A 139 20.02 15.34 -10.57
CA GLY A 139 19.14 16.08 -11.47
C GLY A 139 17.89 15.33 -11.93
N GLN A 140 17.71 14.05 -11.57
CA GLN A 140 16.48 13.32 -11.86
C GLN A 140 15.42 13.52 -10.78
N THR A 141 14.15 13.50 -11.18
CA THR A 141 13.00 13.64 -10.29
C THR A 141 11.89 12.68 -10.68
N LEU A 142 11.11 12.23 -9.70
CA LEU A 142 9.89 11.44 -9.93
C LEU A 142 8.63 12.29 -9.77
N ASN A 143 7.58 11.92 -10.50
CA ASN A 143 6.24 12.45 -10.33
C ASN A 143 5.46 11.69 -9.24
N HIS A 144 5.79 10.42 -9.03
CA HIS A 144 5.11 9.48 -8.11
C HIS A 144 3.66 9.17 -8.48
N ARG A 145 3.14 9.62 -9.62
CA ARG A 145 1.77 9.27 -10.08
C ARG A 145 1.72 8.51 -11.38
N ILE A 146 2.75 8.65 -12.22
CA ILE A 146 2.74 7.99 -13.53
C ILE A 146 3.05 6.48 -13.35
N PRO A 147 2.54 5.62 -14.24
CA PRO A 147 2.79 4.19 -14.14
C PRO A 147 4.27 3.85 -14.20
N TRP A 148 4.70 2.89 -13.37
CA TRP A 148 6.02 2.31 -13.45
C TRP A 148 6.23 1.63 -14.80
N GLN A 149 7.40 1.87 -15.38
CA GLN A 149 7.91 1.17 -16.56
C GLN A 149 9.38 0.85 -16.31
N GLU A 150 9.87 -0.26 -16.85
CA GLU A 150 11.28 -0.61 -16.71
C GLU A 150 12.18 0.54 -17.20
N GLY A 151 13.05 1.01 -16.31
CA GLY A 151 13.95 2.13 -16.56
C GLY A 151 13.46 3.51 -16.07
N ASN A 152 12.16 3.73 -15.85
CA ASN A 152 11.65 5.04 -15.40
C ASN A 152 11.71 5.27 -13.89
N ARG A 153 11.85 4.19 -13.10
CA ARG A 153 11.95 4.18 -11.62
C ARG A 153 10.75 4.79 -10.87
N GLU A 154 9.61 4.99 -11.53
CA GLU A 154 8.42 5.54 -10.89
C GLU A 154 7.82 4.56 -9.88
N ASP A 155 7.44 5.06 -8.72
CA ASP A 155 6.96 4.21 -7.62
C ASP A 155 5.43 4.21 -7.47
N GLY A 156 4.74 5.13 -8.15
CA GLY A 156 3.29 5.30 -8.03
C GLY A 156 2.82 5.70 -6.63
N TYR A 157 3.71 6.25 -5.78
CA TYR A 157 3.42 6.53 -4.38
C TYR A 157 2.24 7.52 -4.20
N LEU A 158 2.25 8.62 -4.95
CA LEU A 158 1.17 9.61 -4.94
C LEU A 158 -0.09 9.10 -5.65
N TYR A 159 0.05 8.25 -6.68
CA TYR A 159 -1.10 7.55 -7.26
C TYR A 159 -1.81 6.66 -6.23
N GLY A 160 -1.04 5.93 -5.40
CA GLY A 160 -1.56 5.19 -4.27
C GLY A 160 -2.27 6.07 -3.24
N PHE A 161 -1.67 7.21 -2.93
CA PHE A 161 -2.20 8.19 -2.00
C PHE A 161 -3.54 8.77 -2.48
N ASP A 162 -3.63 9.14 -3.76
CA ASP A 162 -4.83 9.71 -4.35
C ASP A 162 -6.00 8.72 -4.35
N ASN A 163 -5.75 7.46 -4.74
CA ASN A 163 -6.75 6.39 -4.65
C ASN A 163 -7.20 6.13 -3.20
N LEU A 164 -6.27 6.14 -2.24
CA LEU A 164 -6.59 5.92 -0.84
C LEU A 164 -7.50 7.02 -0.28
N ILE A 165 -7.18 8.29 -0.56
CA ILE A 165 -8.01 9.43 -0.17
C ILE A 165 -9.41 9.32 -0.80
N GLU A 166 -9.49 8.99 -2.08
CA GLU A 166 -10.77 8.84 -2.78
C GLU A 166 -11.64 7.74 -2.16
N ILE A 167 -11.07 6.56 -1.88
CA ILE A 167 -11.78 5.44 -1.25
C ILE A 167 -12.28 5.81 0.16
N LEU A 168 -11.44 6.46 0.98
CA LEU A 168 -11.86 6.86 2.33
C LEU A 168 -12.90 7.98 2.29
N SER A 169 -12.84 8.86 1.29
CA SER A 169 -13.83 9.92 1.09
C SER A 169 -15.19 9.35 0.68
N SER A 170 -15.21 8.27 -0.11
CA SER A 170 -16.47 7.61 -0.47
C SER A 170 -17.13 6.90 0.71
N ILE A 171 -16.37 6.45 1.72
CA ILE A 171 -16.94 5.93 2.98
C ILE A 171 -17.65 7.05 3.76
N ALA A 172 -17.13 8.28 3.67
CA ALA A 172 -17.64 9.45 4.41
C ALA A 172 -18.90 10.09 3.79
N SER A 173 -19.28 9.65 2.59
CA SER A 173 -20.41 10.16 1.81
C SER A 173 -21.73 9.50 2.17
#